data_AF-A0A1H6CCT5-F1
#
_entry.id   AF-A0A1H6CCT5-F1
#
_cell.length_a   1.000
_cell.length_b   1.000
_cell.length_c   1.000
_cell.angle_alpha   90.00
_cell.angle_beta   90.00
_cell.angle_gamma   90.00
#
_symmetry.space_group_name_H-M   'P 1'
#
loop_
_entity.id
_entity.type
_entity.pdbx_description
1 polymer ?
#
loop_
_entity_poly.entity_id
_entity_poly.type
_entity_poly.pdbx_seq_one_letter_code
_entity_poly.pdbx_strand_id
1 'polypeptide(L)'
;MIAVKPKLGQLLRIWSKPASQTAGPSGDEEQRLLGAAELAKPAAMLLLAILLVIGSAMLVIYSAYEYRRLFNQHQVLSSQGEDLQVEWGQLLLEESAWSSNNRIETLADKKLQMTSPERKNIEIVRHER
;
A
#
# COMPACT_ATOMS: atom_id res chain seq x y z
N MET A 1 6.83 -45.69 91.32
CA MET A 1 5.53 -45.18 90.84
C MET A 1 5.72 -44.64 89.43
N ILE A 2 5.27 -45.38 88.41
CA ILE A 2 5.39 -45.04 86.99
C ILE A 2 3.99 -45.25 86.40
N ALA A 3 3.35 -44.19 85.91
CA ALA A 3 2.04 -44.26 85.27
C ALA A 3 2.18 -43.98 83.77
N VAL A 4 2.20 -45.04 82.97
CA VAL A 4 2.18 -44.98 81.50
C VAL A 4 0.72 -45.09 81.05
N LYS A 5 0.18 -44.05 80.41
CA LYS A 5 -1.16 -44.08 79.79
C LYS A 5 -1.07 -44.68 78.37
N PRO A 6 -1.91 -45.67 77.99
CA PRO A 6 -1.82 -46.29 76.67
C PRO A 6 -2.59 -45.52 75.58
N LYS A 7 -1.93 -45.25 74.45
CA LYS A 7 -2.47 -44.61 73.23
C LYS A 7 -3.40 -45.54 72.43
N LEU A 8 -4.51 -46.01 73.01
CA LEU A 8 -5.48 -46.84 72.28
C LEU A 8 -6.36 -46.05 71.29
N GLY A 9 -6.48 -44.73 71.43
CA GLY A 9 -7.34 -43.90 70.57
C GLY A 9 -6.77 -43.58 69.17
N GLN A 10 -5.47 -43.76 68.94
CA GLN A 10 -4.85 -43.43 67.64
C GLN A 10 -5.02 -44.54 66.59
N LEU A 11 -5.25 -45.78 67.01
CA LEU A 11 -5.36 -46.93 66.09
C LEU A 11 -6.74 -47.04 65.42
N LEU A 12 -7.80 -46.50 66.05
CA LEU A 12 -9.16 -46.46 65.48
C LEU A 12 -9.34 -45.38 64.39
N ARG A 13 -8.42 -44.42 64.30
CA ARG A 13 -8.47 -43.34 63.29
C ARG A 13 -8.01 -43.79 61.90
N ILE A 14 -7.32 -44.93 61.81
CA ILE A 14 -6.80 -45.48 60.54
C ILE A 14 -7.89 -46.21 59.74
N TRP A 15 -8.99 -46.63 60.38
CA TRP A 15 -10.05 -47.42 59.75
C TRP A 15 -11.35 -46.66 59.43
N SER A 16 -11.40 -45.34 59.67
CA SER A 16 -12.62 -44.55 59.47
C SER A 16 -12.67 -43.78 58.15
N LYS A 17 -12.16 -44.34 57.05
CA LYS A 17 -12.40 -43.78 55.71
C LYS A 17 -13.50 -44.60 55.04
N PRO A 18 -14.79 -44.29 55.25
CA PRO A 18 -15.86 -45.03 54.62
C PRO A 18 -15.82 -44.78 53.12
N ALA A 19 -15.93 -45.88 52.38
CA ALA A 19 -16.18 -45.92 50.97
C ALA A 19 -17.53 -45.24 50.66
N SER A 20 -17.47 -43.96 50.31
CA SER A 20 -18.45 -43.32 49.45
C SER A 20 -17.73 -42.30 48.56
N GLN A 21 -16.82 -42.83 47.75
CA GLN A 21 -16.37 -42.23 46.51
C GLN A 21 -17.50 -42.35 45.47
N THR A 22 -18.60 -41.64 45.71
CA THR A 22 -19.48 -41.18 44.64
C THR A 22 -18.99 -39.77 44.34
N ALA A 23 -18.00 -39.68 43.44
CA ALA A 23 -17.36 -38.45 43.06
C ALA A 23 -18.37 -37.51 42.38
N GLY A 24 -19.03 -36.67 43.18
CA GLY A 24 -19.40 -35.33 42.72
C GLY A 24 -18.12 -34.48 42.63
N PRO A 25 -18.05 -33.51 41.72
CA PRO A 25 -16.81 -32.78 41.45
C PRO A 25 -16.28 -32.15 42.73
N SER A 26 -15.07 -32.54 43.14
CA SER A 26 -14.37 -31.96 44.28
C SER A 26 -14.11 -30.47 43.99
N GLY A 27 -14.22 -29.59 44.99
CA GLY A 27 -14.06 -28.13 44.82
C GLY A 27 -12.73 -27.70 44.17
N ASP A 28 -11.72 -28.56 44.20
CA ASP A 28 -10.44 -28.39 43.51
C ASP A 28 -10.60 -28.45 41.96
N GLU A 29 -11.54 -29.27 41.46
CA GLU A 29 -11.90 -29.33 40.03
C GLU A 29 -12.70 -28.09 39.62
N GLU A 30 -13.68 -27.67 40.42
CA GLU A 30 -14.41 -26.41 40.19
C GLU A 30 -13.46 -25.19 40.16
N GLN A 31 -12.50 -25.10 41.09
CA GLN A 31 -11.50 -24.03 41.11
C GLN A 31 -10.56 -24.09 39.88
N ARG A 32 -10.20 -25.28 39.39
CA ARG A 32 -9.43 -25.44 38.15
C ARG A 32 -10.21 -25.03 36.90
N LEU A 33 -11.52 -25.31 36.87
CA LEU A 33 -12.41 -24.89 35.78
C LEU A 33 -12.60 -23.36 35.77
N LEU A 34 -12.74 -22.73 36.94
CA LEU A 34 -12.82 -21.27 37.07
C LEU A 34 -11.49 -20.59 36.69
N GLY A 35 -10.34 -21.15 37.10
CA GLY A 35 -9.01 -20.65 36.71
C GLY A 35 -8.71 -20.79 35.21
N ALA A 36 -9.19 -21.84 34.56
CA ALA A 36 -9.07 -22.01 33.11
C ALA A 36 -9.87 -20.94 32.33
N ALA A 37 -11.04 -20.54 32.84
CA ALA A 37 -11.86 -19.47 32.24
C ALA A 37 -11.23 -18.08 32.38
N GLU A 38 -10.51 -17.80 33.48
CA GLU A 38 -9.81 -16.52 33.69
C GLU A 38 -8.66 -16.29 32.68
N LEU A 39 -8.01 -17.37 32.22
CA LEU A 39 -6.95 -17.32 31.20
C LEU A 39 -7.50 -17.19 29.77
N ALA A 40 -8.77 -17.53 29.55
CA ALA A 40 -9.37 -17.48 28.22
C ALA A 40 -9.49 -16.04 27.68
N LYS A 41 -9.75 -15.06 28.55
CA LYS A 41 -9.85 -13.64 28.17
C LYS A 41 -8.53 -13.07 27.60
N PRO A 42 -7.38 -13.14 28.30
CA PRO A 42 -6.11 -12.66 27.75
C PRO A 42 -5.66 -13.48 26.54
N ALA A 43 -5.92 -14.80 26.51
CA ALA A 43 -5.61 -15.63 25.34
C ALA A 43 -6.43 -15.22 24.11
N ALA A 44 -7.72 -14.96 24.26
CA ALA A 44 -8.57 -14.45 23.17
C ALA A 44 -8.12 -13.07 22.69
N MET A 45 -7.72 -12.17 23.61
CA MET A 45 -7.19 -10.85 23.26
C MET A 45 -5.88 -10.94 22.48
N LEU A 46 -4.98 -11.85 22.86
CA LEU A 46 -3.75 -12.11 22.11
C LEU A 46 -4.03 -12.70 20.72
N LEU A 47 -4.94 -13.67 20.62
CA LEU A 47 -5.35 -14.21 19.33
C LEU A 47 -5.94 -13.14 18.41
N LEU A 48 -6.80 -12.26 18.94
CA LEU A 48 -7.35 -11.14 18.20
C LEU A 48 -6.24 -10.20 17.71
N ALA A 49 -5.27 -9.86 18.57
CA ALA A 49 -4.15 -9.01 18.19
C ALA A 49 -3.29 -9.65 17.09
N ILE A 50 -3.03 -10.96 17.17
CA ILE A 50 -2.31 -11.71 16.13
C ILE A 50 -3.07 -11.66 14.81
N LEU A 51 -4.38 -11.90 14.84
CA LEU A 51 -5.22 -11.84 13.64
C LEU A 51 -5.22 -10.44 13.01
N LEU A 52 -5.29 -9.39 13.83
CA LEU A 52 -5.18 -7.99 13.37
C LEU A 52 -3.83 -7.71 12.70
N VAL A 53 -2.73 -8.18 13.28
CA VAL A 53 -1.39 -8.01 12.71
C VAL A 53 -1.25 -8.75 11.39
N ILE A 54 -1.72 -10.00 11.32
CA ILE A 54 -1.72 -10.79 10.07
C ILE A 54 -2.58 -10.11 9.01
N GLY A 55 -3.77 -9.66 9.37
CA GLY A 55 -4.67 -8.94 8.48
C GLY A 55 -4.03 -7.65 7.94
N SER A 56 -3.40 -6.87 8.82
CA SER A 56 -2.65 -5.67 8.44
C SER A 56 -1.50 -6.00 7.48
N ALA A 57 -0.70 -7.02 7.78
CA ALA A 57 0.40 -7.44 6.93
C ALA A 57 -0.08 -7.84 5.53
N MET A 58 -1.15 -8.63 5.43
CA MET A 58 -1.74 -8.98 4.13
C MET A 58 -2.25 -7.74 3.39
N LEU A 59 -2.92 -6.81 4.08
CA LEU A 59 -3.45 -5.60 3.48
C LEU A 59 -2.34 -4.71 2.90
N VAL A 60 -1.23 -4.56 3.63
CA VAL A 60 -0.05 -3.80 3.19
C VAL A 60 0.57 -4.45 1.96
N ILE A 61 0.75 -5.77 1.95
CA ILE A 61 1.31 -6.49 0.80
C ILE A 61 0.40 -6.33 -0.42
N TYR A 62 -0.91 -6.49 -0.24
CA TYR A 62 -1.88 -6.33 -1.32
C TYR A 62 -1.88 -4.92 -1.88
N SER A 63 -1.84 -3.90 -1.02
CA SER A 63 -1.75 -2.49 -1.41
C SER A 63 -0.49 -2.22 -2.23
N ALA A 64 0.67 -2.73 -1.80
CA ALA A 64 1.92 -2.58 -2.53
C ALA A 64 1.89 -3.26 -3.91
N TYR A 65 1.29 -4.46 -4.00
CA TYR A 65 1.11 -5.18 -5.26
C TYR A 65 0.22 -4.41 -6.23
N GLU A 66 -0.95 -3.95 -5.76
CA GLU A 66 -1.89 -3.22 -6.60
C GLU A 66 -1.33 -1.86 -7.02
N TYR A 67 -0.64 -1.17 -6.11
CA TYR A 67 0.08 0.07 -6.44
C TYR A 67 1.08 -0.16 -7.57
N ARG A 68 1.92 -1.19 -7.47
CA ARG A 68 2.92 -1.49 -8.50
C ARG A 68 2.27 -1.85 -9.83
N ARG A 69 1.14 -2.58 -9.81
CA ARG A 69 0.37 -2.91 -11.01
C ARG A 69 -0.21 -1.68 -11.70
N LEU A 70 -0.90 -0.81 -10.96
CA LEU A 70 -1.48 0.44 -11.49
C LEU A 70 -0.39 1.40 -11.97
N PHE A 71 0.69 1.53 -11.19
CA PHE A 71 1.80 2.39 -11.54
C PHE A 71 2.44 1.97 -12.86
N ASN A 72 2.68 0.67 -13.07
CA ASN A 72 3.20 0.17 -14.34
C ASN A 72 2.28 0.50 -15.52
N GLN A 73 0.97 0.35 -15.36
CA GLN A 73 0.01 0.70 -16.41
C GLN A 73 0.04 2.19 -16.74
N HIS A 74 0.06 3.03 -15.71
CA HIS A 74 0.19 4.47 -15.89
C HIS A 74 1.50 4.84 -16.58
N GLN A 75 2.61 4.21 -16.19
CA GLN A 75 3.93 4.47 -16.76
C GLN A 75 3.96 4.14 -18.26
N VAL A 76 3.35 3.03 -18.68
CA VAL A 76 3.25 2.65 -20.09
C VAL A 76 2.45 3.66 -20.89
N LEU A 77 1.32 4.13 -20.35
CA LEU A 77 0.49 5.12 -21.03
C LEU A 77 1.19 6.49 -21.10
N SER A 78 1.89 6.89 -20.03
CA SER A 78 2.70 8.11 -19.98
C SER A 78 3.81 8.07 -21.02
N SER A 79 4.56 6.95 -21.10
CA SER A 79 5.66 6.83 -22.06
C SER A 79 5.17 6.91 -23.51
N GLN A 80 4.01 6.32 -23.81
CA GLN A 80 3.39 6.46 -25.14
C GLN A 80 3.04 7.92 -25.46
N GLY A 81 2.54 8.66 -24.48
CA GLY A 81 2.26 10.09 -24.64
C GLY A 81 3.54 10.92 -24.85
N GLU A 82 4.60 10.62 -24.11
CA GLU A 82 5.91 11.25 -24.26
C GLU A 82 6.50 11.00 -25.65
N ASP A 83 6.45 9.76 -26.15
CA ASP A 83 6.90 9.40 -27.50
C ASP A 83 6.14 10.19 -28.57
N LEU A 84 4.82 10.28 -28.45
CA LEU A 84 3.98 11.00 -29.39
C LEU A 84 4.24 12.52 -29.37
N GLN A 85 4.56 13.07 -28.19
CA GLN A 85 4.92 14.48 -28.05
C GLN A 85 6.26 14.80 -28.73
N VAL A 86 7.22 13.88 -28.68
CA VAL A 86 8.48 14.00 -29.43
C VAL A 86 8.21 14.01 -30.92
N GLU A 87 7.42 13.07 -31.44
CA GLU A 87 7.05 13.02 -32.85
C GLU A 87 6.34 14.29 -33.30
N TRP A 88 5.36 14.77 -32.53
CA TRP A 88 4.67 16.02 -32.81
C TRP A 88 5.63 17.23 -32.84
N GLY A 89 6.60 17.28 -31.92
CA GLY A 89 7.63 18.31 -31.91
C GLY A 89 8.51 18.27 -33.17
N GLN A 90 8.89 17.08 -33.64
CA GLN A 90 9.63 16.91 -34.89
C GLN A 90 8.81 17.40 -36.09
N LEU A 91 7.54 17.00 -36.18
CA LEU A 91 6.64 17.45 -37.26
C LEU A 91 6.45 18.97 -37.25
N LEU A 92 6.33 19.58 -36.07
CA LEU A 92 6.20 21.04 -35.96
C LEU A 92 7.46 21.77 -36.44
N LEU A 93 8.64 21.22 -36.16
CA LEU A 93 9.91 21.74 -36.67
C LEU A 93 9.98 21.61 -38.19
N GLU A 94 9.55 20.47 -38.76
CA GLU A 94 9.44 20.29 -40.22
C GLU A 94 8.48 21.30 -40.84
N GLU A 95 7.29 21.50 -40.25
CA GLU A 95 6.29 22.46 -40.74
C GLU A 95 6.82 23.89 -40.68
N SER A 96 7.42 24.31 -39.56
CA SER A 96 8.00 25.65 -39.42
C SER A 96 9.11 25.91 -40.45
N ALA A 97 9.93 24.90 -40.77
CA ALA A 97 10.95 24.99 -41.80
C ALA A 97 10.34 25.18 -43.21
N TRP A 98 9.18 24.61 -43.48
CA TRP A 98 8.49 24.73 -44.78
C TRP A 98 7.63 25.99 -44.90
N SER A 99 7.09 26.47 -43.78
CA SER A 99 6.19 27.64 -43.71
C SER A 99 6.96 28.97 -43.74
N SER A 100 8.19 29.01 -43.21
CA SER A 100 8.90 30.27 -42.94
C SER A 100 9.31 31.11 -44.15
N ASN A 101 9.55 30.57 -45.35
CA ASN A 101 10.03 31.41 -46.46
C ASN A 101 9.74 30.85 -47.86
N ASN A 102 9.93 29.54 -48.05
CA ASN A 102 10.02 28.99 -49.40
C ASN A 102 8.71 29.09 -50.21
N ARG A 103 7.55 28.83 -49.59
CA ARG A 103 6.27 28.83 -50.33
C ARG A 103 5.80 30.23 -50.71
N ILE A 104 5.99 31.22 -49.83
CA ILE A 104 5.59 32.61 -50.08
C ILE A 104 6.55 33.26 -51.10
N GLU A 105 7.87 33.07 -50.96
CA GLU A 105 8.84 33.54 -51.96
C GLU A 105 8.58 32.93 -53.33
N THR A 106 8.38 31.61 -53.41
CA THR A 106 8.12 30.95 -54.71
C THR A 106 6.83 31.45 -55.37
N LEU A 107 5.79 31.74 -54.58
CA LEU A 107 4.54 32.33 -55.09
C LEU A 107 4.71 33.78 -55.53
N ALA A 108 5.48 34.58 -54.78
CA ALA A 108 5.79 35.97 -55.12
C ALA A 108 6.63 36.06 -56.40
N ASP A 109 7.66 35.23 -56.54
CA ASP A 109 8.49 35.15 -57.75
C ASP A 109 7.67 34.64 -58.94
N LYS A 110 6.96 33.50 -58.80
CA LYS A 110 6.31 32.86 -59.96
C LYS A 110 5.00 33.48 -60.38
N LYS A 111 4.13 33.91 -59.44
CA LYS A 111 2.82 34.46 -59.79
C LYS A 111 2.83 35.98 -59.90
N LEU A 112 3.66 36.65 -59.11
CA LEU A 112 3.69 38.12 -59.06
C LEU A 112 4.92 38.71 -59.76
N GLN A 113 5.84 37.87 -60.26
CA GLN A 113 7.11 38.31 -60.88
C GLN A 113 7.88 39.30 -59.98
N MET A 114 7.71 39.17 -58.67
CA MET A 114 8.45 39.98 -57.72
C MET A 114 9.91 39.54 -57.77
N THR A 115 10.83 40.51 -57.77
CA THR A 115 12.27 40.27 -57.63
C THR A 115 12.74 41.10 -56.45
N SER A 116 13.76 40.62 -55.73
CA SER A 116 14.37 41.42 -54.67
C SER A 116 14.94 42.71 -55.28
N PRO A 117 14.56 43.89 -54.80
CA PRO A 117 14.99 45.16 -55.40
C PRO A 117 16.49 45.40 -55.17
N GLU A 118 17.19 45.84 -56.22
CA GLU A 118 18.60 46.25 -56.09
C GLU A 118 18.74 47.48 -55.17
N ARG A 119 19.89 47.58 -54.48
CA ARG A 119 20.20 48.67 -53.53
C ARG A 119 19.99 50.09 -54.07
N LYS A 120 19.99 50.27 -55.40
CA LYS A 120 19.78 51.56 -56.08
C LYS A 120 18.32 52.00 -56.15
N ASN A 121 17.37 51.07 -55.96
CA ASN A 121 15.93 51.32 -56.08
C ASN A 121 15.22 51.41 -54.71
N ILE A 122 15.98 51.60 -53.63
CA ILE A 122 15.43 51.70 -52.27
C ILE A 122 15.38 53.18 -51.90
N GLU A 123 14.18 53.78 -51.89
CA GLU A 123 13.95 55.11 -51.36
C GLU A 123 13.42 55.06 -49.93
N ILE A 124 14.09 55.76 -49.01
CA ILE A 124 13.71 55.81 -47.60
C ILE A 124 12.88 57.07 -47.37
N VAL A 125 11.58 56.89 -47.19
CA VAL A 125 10.67 58.01 -46.87
C VAL A 125 10.67 58.22 -45.36
N ARG A 126 11.21 59.36 -44.89
CA ARG A 126 11.15 59.77 -43.49
C ARG A 126 9.79 60.38 -43.22
N HIS A 127 9.04 59.82 -42.27
CA HIS A 127 7.79 60.41 -41.82
C HIS A 127 8.11 61.38 -40.68
N GLU A 128 8.13 62.68 -40.97
CA GLU A 128 8.09 63.72 -39.94
C GLU A 128 6.66 63.82 -39.40
N ARG A 129 6.51 63.68 -38.09
CA ARG A 129 5.26 63.97 -37.37
C ARG A 129 5.15 65.45 -37.08
#